data_AF-A0A397IFW1-F1
#
_entry.id   AF-A0A397IFW1-F1
#
_cell.length_a   1.000
_cell.length_b   1.000
_cell.length_c   1.000
_cell.angle_alpha   90.00
_cell.angle_beta   90.00
_cell.angle_gamma   90.00
#
_symmetry.space_group_name_H-M   'P 1'
#
loop_
_entity.id
_entity.type
_entity.pdbx_description
1 polymer ?
#
loop_
_entity_poly.entity_id
_entity_poly.type
_entity_poly.pdbx_seq_one_letter_code
_entity_poly.pdbx_strand_id
1 'polypeptide(L)'
;MKFNRAYTDLIKQLPPSLVEESWKRLTTRKRNPLTELKACGIDPNIEDFLQHEIIVYNKKKERQRRTPTPLENLSYNTVPTCNRAHKCSCFTCEEAINSRVKKELDNLSLQLLEYNEKTFGSSMREITKQLEEPILAIIFCTSGLKDSIAII
;
A
#
# COMPACT_ATOMS: atom_id res chain seq x y z
N MET A 1 -12.65 -14.52 25.37
CA MET A 1 -14.06 -14.43 24.94
C MET A 1 -14.17 -15.16 23.61
N LYS A 2 -15.15 -16.06 23.43
CA LYS A 2 -15.12 -17.06 22.37
C LYS A 2 -16.50 -17.23 21.75
N PHE A 3 -16.57 -17.12 20.43
CA PHE A 3 -17.76 -17.48 19.66
C PHE A 3 -18.17 -18.94 19.89
N ASN A 4 -19.46 -19.23 19.69
CA ASN A 4 -19.98 -20.59 19.77
C ASN A 4 -19.25 -21.52 18.80
N ARG A 5 -19.12 -22.80 19.17
CA ARG A 5 -18.54 -23.84 18.31
C ARG A 5 -19.29 -24.01 16.99
N ALA A 6 -20.59 -23.69 16.93
CA ALA A 6 -21.38 -23.71 15.71
C ALA A 6 -20.76 -22.85 14.58
N TYR A 7 -20.09 -21.74 14.92
CA TYR A 7 -19.51 -20.82 13.94
C TYR A 7 -18.06 -21.13 13.57
N THR A 8 -17.53 -22.28 14.01
CA THR A 8 -16.10 -22.61 13.82
C THR A 8 -15.68 -22.56 12.35
N ASP A 9 -16.55 -22.99 11.43
CA ASP A 9 -16.23 -23.02 9.99
C ASP A 9 -16.24 -21.63 9.34
N LEU A 10 -17.04 -20.70 9.87
CA LEU A 10 -17.00 -19.29 9.47
C LEU A 10 -15.76 -18.60 10.03
N ILE A 11 -15.45 -18.83 11.30
CA ILE A 11 -14.31 -18.20 11.98
C ILE A 11 -12.98 -18.58 11.32
N LYS A 12 -12.82 -19.84 10.89
CA LYS A 12 -11.61 -20.31 10.18
C LYS A 12 -11.34 -19.56 8.85
N GLN A 13 -12.34 -18.93 8.26
CA GLN A 13 -12.19 -18.18 7.01
C GLN A 13 -11.71 -16.74 7.23
N LEU A 14 -11.73 -16.25 8.48
CA LEU A 14 -11.31 -14.91 8.84
C LEU A 14 -9.92 -14.93 9.51
N PRO A 15 -9.09 -13.90 9.27
CA PRO A 15 -7.86 -13.72 10.02
C PRO A 15 -8.14 -13.41 11.50
N PRO A 16 -7.24 -13.79 12.44
CA PRO A 16 -7.49 -13.66 13.89
C PRO A 16 -7.85 -12.25 14.36
N SER A 17 -7.22 -11.22 13.77
CA SER A 17 -7.51 -9.82 14.10
C SER A 17 -8.95 -9.41 13.79
N LEU A 18 -9.51 -9.88 12.67
CA LEU A 18 -10.89 -9.58 12.30
C LEU A 18 -11.90 -10.35 13.15
N VAL A 19 -11.54 -11.54 13.63
CA VAL A 19 -12.40 -12.29 14.57
C VAL A 19 -12.54 -11.52 15.88
N GLU A 20 -11.43 -11.01 16.43
CA GLU A 20 -11.45 -10.21 17.66
C GLU A 20 -12.21 -8.90 17.47
N GLU A 21 -11.99 -8.21 16.34
CA GLU A 21 -12.71 -6.99 16.02
C GLU A 21 -14.21 -7.22 15.84
N SER A 22 -14.60 -8.32 15.17
CA SER A 22 -15.99 -8.72 14.99
C SER A 22 -16.69 -8.97 16.32
N TRP A 23 -16.00 -9.62 17.27
CA TRP A 23 -16.50 -9.83 18.63
C TRP A 23 -16.74 -8.50 19.35
N LYS A 24 -15.76 -7.58 19.29
CA LYS A 24 -15.91 -6.23 19.85
C LYS A 24 -17.11 -5.51 19.22
N ARG A 25 -17.22 -5.52 17.89
CA ARG A 25 -18.33 -4.87 17.17
C ARG A 25 -19.71 -5.45 17.52
N LEU A 26 -19.82 -6.74 17.82
CA LEU A 26 -21.11 -7.36 18.21
C LEU A 26 -21.51 -6.97 19.64
N THR A 27 -20.54 -6.85 20.53
CA THR A 27 -20.76 -6.58 21.96
C THR A 27 -20.85 -5.08 22.30
N THR A 28 -20.19 -4.21 21.53
CA THR A 28 -20.14 -2.75 21.76
C THR A 28 -20.98 -1.94 20.77
N ARG A 29 -21.80 -2.61 19.96
CA ARG A 29 -22.61 -2.00 18.91
C ARG A 29 -23.57 -0.94 19.47
N LYS A 30 -23.65 0.23 18.81
CA LYS A 30 -24.50 1.37 19.24
C LYS A 30 -25.99 1.05 19.25
N ARG A 31 -26.45 0.13 18.37
CA ARG A 31 -27.82 -0.37 18.33
C ARG A 31 -27.79 -1.84 18.68
N ASN A 32 -28.51 -2.22 19.73
CA ASN A 32 -28.64 -3.60 20.24
C ASN A 32 -27.29 -4.30 20.48
N PRO A 33 -26.47 -3.82 21.44
CA PRO A 33 -25.28 -4.55 21.84
C PRO A 33 -25.70 -5.94 22.34
N LEU A 34 -25.06 -6.98 21.80
CA LEU A 34 -25.27 -8.32 22.30
C LEU A 34 -24.55 -8.46 23.65
N THR A 35 -25.30 -8.87 24.68
CA THR A 35 -24.68 -9.35 25.92
C THR A 35 -23.78 -10.54 25.59
N GLU A 36 -22.67 -10.70 26.30
CA GLU A 36 -21.72 -11.79 26.07
C GLU A 36 -22.39 -13.17 26.06
N LEU A 37 -23.36 -13.40 26.93
CA LEU A 37 -24.13 -14.66 26.97
C LEU A 37 -24.89 -14.93 25.66
N LYS A 38 -25.47 -13.89 25.04
CA LYS A 38 -26.16 -14.03 23.75
C LYS A 38 -25.17 -14.16 22.60
N ALA A 39 -24.05 -13.43 22.65
CA ALA A 39 -22.98 -13.51 21.65
C ALA A 39 -22.26 -14.87 21.64
N CYS A 40 -22.19 -15.55 22.79
CA CYS A 40 -21.73 -16.93 22.93
C CYS A 40 -22.78 -17.97 22.50
N GLY A 41 -24.05 -17.57 22.36
CA GLY A 41 -25.17 -18.41 21.94
C GLY A 41 -25.19 -18.65 20.44
N ILE A 42 -26.20 -19.41 19.99
CA ILE A 42 -26.49 -19.62 18.56
C ILE A 42 -27.63 -18.67 18.20
N ASP A 43 -27.31 -17.65 17.41
CA ASP A 43 -28.23 -16.65 16.88
C ASP A 43 -27.97 -16.46 15.37
N PRO A 44 -28.98 -16.61 14.49
CA PRO A 44 -28.83 -16.36 13.05
C PRO A 44 -28.25 -14.98 12.72
N ASN A 45 -28.53 -13.96 13.52
CA ASN A 45 -27.99 -12.61 13.30
C ASN A 45 -26.47 -12.55 13.42
N ILE A 46 -25.89 -13.40 14.27
CA ILE A 46 -24.43 -13.52 14.41
C ILE A 46 -23.85 -14.22 13.19
N GLU A 47 -24.54 -15.24 12.67
CA GLU A 47 -24.15 -15.98 11.48
C GLU A 47 -24.13 -15.07 10.24
N ASP A 48 -25.22 -14.36 9.99
CA ASP A 48 -25.35 -13.40 8.89
C ASP A 48 -24.26 -12.32 8.95
N PHE A 49 -23.95 -11.84 10.17
CA PHE A 49 -22.89 -10.87 10.37
C PHE A 49 -21.51 -11.42 10.01
N LEU A 50 -21.18 -12.64 10.46
CA LEU A 50 -19.90 -13.28 10.15
C LEU A 50 -19.77 -13.59 8.66
N GLN A 51 -20.84 -14.04 8.00
CA GLN A 51 -20.86 -14.24 6.56
C GLN A 51 -20.60 -12.93 5.80
N HIS A 52 -21.24 -11.84 6.23
CA HIS A 52 -21.00 -10.52 5.65
C HIS A 52 -19.53 -10.09 5.80
N GLU A 53 -18.93 -10.26 6.98
CA GLU A 53 -17.51 -9.94 7.20
C GLU A 53 -16.57 -10.78 6.33
N ILE A 54 -16.87 -12.06 6.12
CA ILE A 54 -16.12 -12.93 5.18
C ILE A 54 -16.20 -12.40 3.75
N ILE A 55 -17.40 -12.02 3.29
CA ILE A 55 -17.60 -11.45 1.95
C ILE A 55 -16.82 -10.15 1.79
N VAL A 56 -16.88 -9.25 2.78
CA VAL A 56 -16.15 -7.97 2.77
C VAL A 56 -14.65 -8.19 2.75
N TYR A 57 -14.14 -9.09 3.60
CA TYR A 57 -12.73 -9.44 3.66
C TYR A 57 -12.23 -10.00 2.32
N ASN A 58 -12.95 -10.96 1.74
CA ASN A 58 -12.58 -11.54 0.46
C ASN A 58 -12.64 -10.52 -0.67
N LYS A 59 -13.65 -9.65 -0.72
CA LYS A 59 -13.71 -8.55 -1.71
C LYS A 59 -12.52 -7.60 -1.55
N LYS A 60 -12.11 -7.27 -0.33
CA LYS A 60 -10.94 -6.42 -0.06
C LYS A 60 -9.64 -7.11 -0.51
N LYS A 61 -9.49 -8.39 -0.19
CA LYS A 61 -8.35 -9.23 -0.62
C LYS A 61 -8.25 -9.33 -2.14
N GLU A 62 -9.36 -9.53 -2.84
CA GLU A 62 -9.39 -9.56 -4.31
C GLU A 62 -9.08 -8.19 -4.93
N ARG A 63 -9.53 -7.09 -4.32
CA ARG A 63 -9.14 -5.74 -4.78
C ARG A 63 -7.64 -5.50 -4.62
N GLN A 64 -7.04 -5.95 -3.52
CA GLN A 64 -5.59 -5.86 -3.30
C GLN A 64 -4.78 -6.75 -4.26
N ARG A 65 -5.39 -7.83 -4.77
CA ARG A 65 -4.80 -8.64 -5.85
C ARG A 65 -4.93 -8.01 -7.23
N ARG A 66 -5.98 -7.20 -7.46
CA ARG A 66 -6.27 -6.53 -8.75
C ARG A 66 -5.64 -5.15 -8.88
N THR A 67 -5.21 -4.52 -7.79
CA THR A 67 -4.29 -3.40 -7.89
C THR A 67 -3.03 -3.94 -8.55
N PRO A 68 -2.67 -3.46 -9.76
CA PRO A 68 -1.41 -3.85 -10.36
C PRO A 68 -0.35 -3.46 -9.34
N THR A 69 0.35 -4.45 -8.79
CA THR A 69 1.68 -4.14 -8.28
C THR A 69 2.42 -3.52 -9.47
N PRO A 70 3.24 -2.47 -9.27
CA PRO A 70 4.08 -1.93 -10.35
C PRO A 70 4.92 -3.02 -11.07
N LEU A 71 5.06 -4.19 -10.46
CA LEU A 71 5.74 -5.38 -10.94
C LEU A 71 4.99 -6.24 -11.97
N GLU A 72 3.67 -6.17 -12.13
CA GLU A 72 2.93 -7.12 -12.99
C GLU A 72 3.18 -6.94 -14.49
N ASN A 73 3.73 -5.79 -14.91
CA ASN A 73 4.15 -5.54 -16.30
C ASN A 73 5.44 -6.28 -16.70
N LEU A 74 6.09 -7.03 -15.79
CA LEU A 74 7.30 -7.82 -16.09
C LEU A 74 7.01 -9.21 -16.67
N SER A 75 5.74 -9.56 -16.86
CA SER A 75 5.34 -10.90 -17.25
C SER A 75 5.22 -11.06 -18.77
N TYR A 76 6.11 -11.91 -19.31
CA TYR A 76 6.12 -12.56 -20.64
C TYR A 76 6.64 -11.72 -21.84
N ASN A 77 7.46 -12.21 -22.78
CA ASN A 77 8.26 -13.42 -22.95
C ASN A 77 9.08 -13.24 -24.24
N THR A 78 10.40 -13.38 -24.18
CA THR A 78 11.20 -14.16 -25.15
C THR A 78 12.59 -14.31 -24.55
N VAL A 79 12.91 -15.54 -24.18
CA VAL A 79 14.27 -15.93 -23.80
C VAL A 79 15.06 -16.03 -25.10
N PRO A 80 16.25 -15.42 -25.24
CA PRO A 80 17.21 -15.89 -26.23
C PRO A 80 17.59 -17.31 -25.80
N THR A 81 17.06 -18.31 -26.49
CA THR A 81 17.24 -19.71 -26.16
C THR A 81 18.73 -20.05 -26.19
N CYS A 82 19.39 -20.09 -25.02
CA CYS A 82 20.48 -21.03 -24.79
C CYS A 82 19.81 -22.33 -24.35
N ASN A 83 19.89 -23.36 -25.19
CA ASN A 83 19.17 -24.60 -25.05
C ASN A 83 19.42 -25.20 -23.66
N ARG A 84 18.33 -25.43 -22.93
CA ARG A 84 18.19 -25.60 -21.47
C ARG A 84 18.91 -26.81 -20.84
N ALA A 85 19.88 -27.42 -21.50
CA ALA A 85 20.56 -28.64 -21.06
C ALA A 85 21.89 -28.40 -20.32
N HIS A 86 22.39 -27.17 -20.23
CA HIS A 86 23.66 -26.90 -19.55
C HIS A 86 23.57 -25.75 -18.55
N LYS A 87 24.11 -25.99 -17.35
CA LYS A 87 24.56 -24.97 -16.41
C LYS A 87 25.73 -24.23 -17.08
N CYS A 88 25.41 -23.30 -17.98
CA CYS A 88 26.40 -22.67 -18.85
C CYS A 88 27.00 -21.42 -18.19
N SER A 89 28.32 -21.38 -17.98
CA SER A 89 29.06 -20.20 -17.50
C SER A 89 29.50 -19.28 -18.65
N CYS A 90 28.69 -19.17 -19.70
CA CYS A 90 29.06 -18.39 -20.88
C CYS A 90 29.00 -16.89 -20.56
N PHE A 91 30.11 -16.18 -20.74
CA PHE A 91 30.23 -14.74 -20.46
C PHE A 91 29.15 -13.91 -21.18
N THR A 92 28.81 -14.28 -22.41
CA THR A 92 27.77 -13.60 -23.21
C THR A 92 26.35 -13.82 -22.68
N CYS A 93 26.11 -14.94 -21.98
CA CYS A 93 24.85 -15.25 -21.32
C CYS A 93 24.68 -14.39 -20.05
N GLU A 94 25.77 -14.25 -19.28
CA GLU A 94 25.80 -13.42 -18.07
C GLU A 94 25.64 -11.94 -18.40
N GLU A 95 26.32 -11.44 -19.43
CA GLU A 95 26.19 -10.05 -19.88
C GLU A 95 24.79 -9.74 -20.43
N ALA A 96 24.16 -10.68 -21.14
CA ALA A 96 22.78 -10.56 -21.60
C ALA A 96 21.77 -10.54 -20.42
N ILE A 97 22.02 -11.32 -19.38
CA ILE A 97 21.21 -11.30 -18.15
C ILE A 97 21.42 -9.97 -17.42
N ASN A 98 22.67 -9.55 -17.21
CA ASN A 98 23.00 -8.33 -16.47
C ASN A 98 22.48 -7.07 -17.17
N SER A 99 22.61 -6.98 -18.50
CA SER A 99 22.06 -5.87 -19.28
C SER A 99 20.53 -5.81 -19.20
N ARG A 100 19.85 -6.96 -19.20
CA ARG A 100 18.40 -7.02 -19.02
C ARG A 100 17.99 -6.61 -17.60
N VAL A 101 18.65 -7.16 -16.59
CA VAL A 101 18.41 -6.78 -15.19
C VAL A 101 18.61 -5.29 -15.00
N LYS A 102 19.67 -4.72 -15.57
CA LYS A 102 19.94 -3.28 -15.54
C LYS A 102 18.82 -2.48 -16.21
N LYS A 103 18.39 -2.88 -17.41
CA LYS A 103 17.30 -2.20 -18.14
C LYS A 103 15.99 -2.19 -17.34
N GLU A 104 15.63 -3.32 -16.73
CA GLU A 104 14.42 -3.39 -15.90
C GLU A 104 14.57 -2.56 -14.62
N LEU A 105 15.76 -2.57 -14.01
CA LEU A 105 16.05 -1.75 -12.84
C LEU A 105 15.95 -0.25 -13.14
N ASP A 106 16.48 0.18 -14.29
CA ASP A 106 16.39 1.56 -14.77
C ASP A 106 14.93 1.96 -15.04
N ASN A 107 14.15 1.08 -15.66
CA ASN A 107 12.72 1.28 -15.91
C ASN A 107 11.92 1.41 -14.59
N LEU A 108 12.17 0.54 -13.62
CA LEU A 108 11.57 0.62 -12.29
C LEU A 108 11.94 1.91 -11.56
N SER A 109 13.20 2.33 -11.65
CA SER A 109 13.68 3.59 -11.08
C SER A 109 12.93 4.80 -11.65
N LEU A 110 12.77 4.86 -12.98
CA LEU A 110 12.01 5.92 -13.65
C LEU A 110 10.54 5.95 -13.21
N GLN A 111 9.88 4.80 -13.15
CA GLN A 111 8.48 4.73 -12.71
C GLN A 111 8.31 5.17 -11.26
N LEU A 112 9.25 4.83 -10.37
CA LEU A 112 9.24 5.28 -8.99
C LEU A 112 9.42 6.79 -8.87
N LEU A 113 10.33 7.37 -9.67
CA LEU A 113 10.52 8.82 -9.72
C LEU A 113 9.27 9.54 -10.20
N GLU A 114 8.66 9.07 -11.29
CA GLU A 114 7.43 9.64 -11.84
C GLU A 114 6.26 9.54 -10.84
N TYR A 115 6.11 8.39 -10.19
CA TYR A 115 5.11 8.19 -9.16
C TYR A 115 5.31 9.14 -7.97
N ASN A 116 6.55 9.27 -7.49
CA ASN A 116 6.88 10.15 -6.37
C ASN A 116 6.66 11.62 -6.73
N GLU A 117 7.02 12.06 -7.93
CA GLU A 117 6.76 13.41 -8.41
C GLU A 117 5.26 13.70 -8.47
N LYS A 118 4.46 12.78 -9.04
CA LYS A 118 3.00 12.92 -9.10
C LYS A 118 2.35 12.95 -7.72
N THR A 119 2.83 12.11 -6.80
CA THR A 119 2.22 11.93 -5.48
C THR A 119 2.63 13.03 -4.49
N PHE A 120 3.90 13.41 -4.50
CA PHE A 120 4.50 14.28 -3.48
C PHE A 120 4.98 15.62 -4.03
N GLY A 121 5.06 15.81 -5.35
CA GLY A 121 5.65 17.01 -5.96
C GLY A 121 4.90 18.30 -5.65
N SER A 122 3.57 18.25 -5.42
CA SER A 122 2.83 19.43 -4.94
C SER A 122 3.22 19.79 -3.51
N SER A 123 3.30 18.80 -2.63
CA SER A 123 3.66 19.00 -1.22
C SER A 123 5.09 19.50 -1.08
N MET A 124 6.03 18.94 -1.85
CA MET A 124 7.43 19.40 -1.84
C MET A 124 7.55 20.86 -2.30
N ARG A 125 6.83 21.26 -3.37
CA ARG A 125 6.81 22.65 -3.84
C ARG A 125 6.26 23.62 -2.80
N GLU A 126 5.18 23.23 -2.12
CA GLU A 126 4.58 24.04 -1.06
C GLU A 126 5.54 24.20 0.14
N ILE A 127 6.18 23.11 0.57
CA ILE A 127 7.20 23.17 1.63
C ILE A 127 8.36 24.07 1.22
N THR A 128 8.87 23.95 0.00
CA THR A 128 9.94 24.82 -0.51
C THR A 128 9.54 26.28 -0.47
N LYS A 129 8.34 26.63 -0.93
CA LYS A 129 7.83 28.01 -0.90
C LYS A 129 7.76 28.57 0.52
N GLN A 130 7.24 27.79 1.47
CA GLN A 130 7.15 28.19 2.88
C GLN A 130 8.52 28.41 3.54
N LEU A 131 9.57 27.76 3.04
CA LEU A 131 10.94 27.94 3.54
C LEU A 131 11.67 29.09 2.85
N GLU A 132 11.45 29.29 1.54
CA GLU A 132 12.12 30.34 0.76
C GLU A 132 11.67 31.76 1.15
N GLU A 133 10.37 31.98 1.38
CA GLU A 133 9.82 33.28 1.77
C GLU A 133 10.48 33.87 3.05
N PRO A 134 10.55 33.14 4.19
CA PRO A 134 11.20 33.65 5.40
C PRO A 134 12.72 33.75 5.24
N ILE A 135 13.37 32.85 4.48
CA ILE A 135 14.81 32.93 4.24
C ILE A 135 15.15 34.20 3.44
N LEU A 136 14.42 34.49 2.36
CA LEU A 136 14.61 35.71 1.58
C LEU A 136 14.34 36.97 2.41
N ALA A 137 13.29 36.96 3.24
CA ALA A 137 12.99 38.08 4.14
C ALA A 137 14.11 38.31 5.18
N ILE A 138 14.68 37.24 5.75
CA ILE A 138 15.81 37.31 6.68
C ILE A 138 17.07 37.83 5.97
N ILE A 139 17.37 37.33 4.77
CA ILE A 139 18.52 37.81 3.97
C ILE A 139 18.35 39.29 3.66
N PHE A 140 17.16 39.73 3.23
CA PHE A 140 16.89 41.15 2.96
C PHE A 140 17.03 42.03 4.22
N CYS A 141 16.57 41.53 5.37
CA CYS A 141 16.71 42.25 6.64
C CYS A 141 18.15 42.30 7.17
N THR A 142 18.96 41.27 6.92
CA THR A 142 20.35 41.16 7.43
C THR A 142 21.39 41.76 6.49
N SER A 143 21.11 41.83 5.18
CA SER A 143 22.01 42.42 4.17
C SER A 143 21.98 43.95 4.11
N GLY A 144 21.13 44.62 4.90
CA GLY A 144 21.13 46.09 4.99
C GLY A 144 20.67 46.82 3.72
N LEU A 145 20.07 46.14 2.75
CA LEU A 145 19.54 46.73 1.50
C LEU A 145 18.21 47.49 1.68
N LYS A 146 17.99 48.10 2.85
CA LYS A 146 16.75 48.85 3.13
C LYS A 146 16.68 50.23 2.44
N ASP A 147 17.79 50.76 1.92
CA ASP A 147 17.85 52.17 1.48
C ASP A 147 18.28 52.35 0.01
N SER A 148 17.72 51.62 -0.96
CA SER A 148 17.97 51.93 -2.39
C SER A 148 16.85 51.63 -3.38
N ILE A 149 15.58 51.52 -2.97
CA ILE A 149 14.47 51.61 -3.93
C ILE A 149 13.47 52.67 -3.47
N ALA A 150 13.98 53.90 -3.38
CA ALA A 150 13.24 55.06 -3.77
C ALA A 150 14.01 55.65 -4.96
N ILE A 151 13.52 55.45 -6.18
CA ILE A 151 13.64 56.30 -7.39
C ILE A 151 13.25 55.46 -8.61
N ILE A 152 12.16 55.92 -9.25
CA ILE A 152 11.52 55.54 -10.54
C ILE A 152 10.54 54.37 -10.47
#